data_AF-A0A353DVR9-F1
#
_entry.id   AF-A0A353DVR9-F1
#
_cell.length_a   1.000
_cell.length_b   1.000
_cell.length_c   1.000
_cell.angle_alpha   90.00
_cell.angle_beta   90.00
_cell.angle_gamma   90.00
#
_symmetry.space_group_name_H-M   'P 1'
#
loop_
_entity.id
_entity.type
_entity.pdbx_description
1 polymer ?
#
loop_
_entity_poly.entity_id
_entity_poly.type
_entity_poly.pdbx_seq_one_letter_code
_entity_poly.pdbx_strand_id
1 'polypeptide(L)'
;MEQLGIRELISHLHSPERWFRHQARRRLFYLPSTEVLQALDAHRQQFAQESPEPLNERHLIEWAGVYQAHESPRATLISKMLGSPDARVRSYGVRALSGWADRLEVSEDWLEKMAEDPHPRVRLEAVVACSYLRRPASIAVALKVLDHSRDRFIDYALRQTARSLQ
;
A
#
# COMPACT_ATOMS: atom_id res chain seq x y z
N MET A 1 -20.41 16.23 -8.10
CA MET A 1 -19.89 14.86 -7.88
C MET A 1 -20.77 13.79 -8.54
N GLU A 2 -22.10 13.80 -8.36
CA GLU A 2 -22.98 12.71 -8.82
C GLU A 2 -23.01 12.44 -10.34
N GLN A 3 -22.62 13.40 -11.17
CA GLN A 3 -22.62 13.28 -12.64
C GLN A 3 -21.21 13.25 -13.27
N LEU A 4 -20.14 13.20 -12.47
CA LEU A 4 -18.77 13.23 -13.01
C LEU A 4 -18.38 11.90 -13.66
N GLY A 5 -17.69 11.98 -14.79
CA GLY A 5 -17.13 10.81 -15.49
C GLY A 5 -15.91 10.23 -14.78
N ILE A 6 -15.53 8.99 -15.12
CA ILE A 6 -14.39 8.28 -14.49
C ILE A 6 -13.10 9.11 -14.53
N ARG A 7 -12.79 9.75 -15.67
CA ARG A 7 -11.57 10.56 -15.82
C ARG A 7 -11.56 11.79 -14.91
N GLU A 8 -12.70 12.44 -14.74
CA GLU A 8 -12.85 13.60 -13.84
C GLU A 8 -12.76 13.18 -12.38
N LEU A 9 -13.33 12.02 -12.02
CA LEU A 9 -13.17 11.46 -10.68
C LEU A 9 -11.69 11.16 -10.38
N ILE A 10 -10.96 10.61 -11.35
CA ILE A 10 -9.52 10.33 -11.22
C ILE A 10 -8.72 11.63 -11.07
N SER A 11 -9.04 12.69 -11.82
CA SER A 11 -8.34 13.97 -11.65
C SER A 11 -8.56 14.55 -10.25
N HIS A 12 -9.77 14.39 -9.68
CA HIS A 12 -10.07 14.80 -8.31
C HIS A 12 -9.34 14.01 -7.22
N LEU A 13 -8.67 12.89 -7.52
CA LEU A 13 -7.76 12.22 -6.57
C LEU A 13 -6.58 13.12 -6.18
N HIS A 14 -6.26 14.12 -6.99
CA HIS A 14 -5.17 15.07 -6.77
C HIS A 14 -5.64 16.41 -6.18
N SER A 15 -6.95 16.58 -5.96
CA SER A 15 -7.51 17.84 -5.43
C SER A 15 -6.83 18.22 -4.11
N PRO A 16 -6.51 19.49 -3.85
CA PRO A 16 -5.97 19.92 -2.56
C PRO A 16 -6.97 19.66 -1.41
N GLU A 17 -8.27 19.75 -1.68
CA GLU A 17 -9.34 19.52 -0.72
C GLU A 17 -9.54 18.02 -0.46
N ARG A 18 -9.41 17.62 0.81
CA ARG A 18 -9.62 16.24 1.25
C ARG A 18 -11.01 15.71 0.91
N TRP A 19 -12.03 16.59 0.92
CA TRP A 19 -13.41 16.21 0.63
C TRP A 19 -13.56 15.70 -0.80
N PHE A 20 -13.02 16.42 -1.80
CA PHE A 20 -13.09 15.98 -3.21
C PHE A 20 -12.40 14.65 -3.42
N ARG A 21 -11.19 14.47 -2.86
CA ARG A 21 -10.47 13.17 -2.95
C ARG A 21 -11.28 12.03 -2.35
N HIS A 22 -11.87 12.25 -1.17
CA HIS A 22 -12.68 11.23 -0.51
C HIS A 22 -13.94 10.87 -1.31
N GLN A 23 -14.67 11.87 -1.81
CA GLN A 23 -15.86 11.63 -2.63
C GLN A 23 -15.51 10.95 -3.96
N ALA A 24 -14.37 11.30 -4.57
CA ALA A 24 -13.87 10.66 -5.79
C ALA A 24 -13.58 9.17 -5.55
N ARG A 25 -12.79 8.83 -4.53
CA ARG A 25 -12.53 7.43 -4.16
C ARG A 25 -13.82 6.65 -3.90
N ARG A 26 -14.74 7.23 -3.13
CA ARG A 26 -16.02 6.59 -2.82
C ARG A 26 -16.82 6.31 -4.10
N ARG A 27 -16.82 7.23 -5.06
CA ARG A 27 -17.56 7.04 -6.31
C ARG A 27 -16.91 6.01 -7.21
N LEU A 28 -15.58 6.07 -7.37
CA LEU A 28 -14.80 5.11 -8.17
C LEU A 28 -15.03 3.67 -7.70
N PHE A 29 -15.12 3.43 -6.38
CA PHE A 29 -15.42 2.12 -5.79
C PHE A 29 -16.66 1.44 -6.38
N TYR A 30 -17.72 2.20 -6.70
CA TYR A 30 -18.98 1.66 -7.21
C TYR A 30 -19.06 1.61 -8.75
N LEU A 31 -17.99 1.95 -9.45
CA LEU A 31 -17.94 1.94 -10.91
C LEU A 31 -17.31 0.64 -11.44
N PRO A 32 -17.55 0.26 -12.71
CA PRO A 32 -17.01 -0.98 -13.27
C PRO A 32 -15.48 -1.04 -13.19
N SER A 33 -14.95 -2.09 -12.57
CA SER A 33 -13.51 -2.22 -12.30
C SER A 33 -12.64 -2.10 -13.57
N THR A 34 -13.04 -2.74 -14.66
CA THR A 34 -12.29 -2.69 -15.93
C THR A 34 -12.10 -1.26 -16.42
N GLU A 35 -13.16 -0.45 -16.41
CA GLU A 35 -13.13 0.93 -16.89
C GLU A 35 -12.30 1.82 -15.96
N VAL A 36 -12.47 1.67 -14.64
CA VAL A 36 -11.71 2.45 -13.65
C VAL A 36 -10.22 2.14 -13.73
N LEU A 37 -9.85 0.85 -13.79
CA LEU A 37 -8.46 0.42 -13.83
C LEU A 37 -7.78 0.88 -15.12
N GLN A 38 -8.44 0.74 -16.27
CA GLN A 38 -7.92 1.22 -17.56
C GLN A 38 -7.71 2.74 -17.54
N ALA A 39 -8.69 3.50 -17.03
CA ALA A 39 -8.59 4.95 -16.94
C ALA A 39 -7.50 5.39 -15.97
N LEU A 40 -7.33 4.72 -14.83
CA LEU A 40 -6.29 5.04 -13.85
C LEU A 40 -4.89 4.69 -14.37
N ASP A 41 -4.73 3.55 -15.05
CA ASP A 41 -3.47 3.17 -15.67
C ASP A 41 -3.04 4.18 -16.73
N ALA A 42 -3.97 4.59 -17.61
CA ALA A 42 -3.73 5.64 -18.60
C ALA A 42 -3.37 6.98 -17.94
N HIS A 43 -4.12 7.37 -16.89
CA HIS A 43 -3.84 8.61 -16.16
C HIS A 43 -2.45 8.62 -15.51
N ARG A 44 -2.01 7.49 -14.94
CA ARG A 44 -0.66 7.38 -14.34
C ARG A 44 0.45 7.47 -15.37
N GLN A 45 0.25 6.89 -16.56
CA GLN A 45 1.21 7.00 -17.66
C GLN A 45 1.31 8.45 -18.14
N GLN A 46 0.17 9.11 -18.34
CA GLN A 46 0.11 10.51 -18.72
C GLN A 46 0.76 11.41 -17.65
N PHE A 47 0.43 11.20 -16.37
CA PHE A 47 1.02 11.95 -15.26
C PHE A 47 2.55 11.81 -15.25
N ALA A 48 3.08 10.61 -15.51
CA ALA A 48 4.53 10.40 -15.56
C ALA A 48 5.24 11.09 -16.73
N GLN A 49 4.52 11.40 -17.81
CA GLN A 49 5.08 12.02 -19.02
C GLN A 49 4.89 13.54 -19.04
N GLU A 50 3.74 14.02 -18.59
CA GLU A 50 3.27 15.38 -18.87
C GLU A 50 3.10 16.24 -17.61
N SER A 51 3.07 15.64 -16.41
CA SER A 51 2.79 16.41 -15.20
C SER A 51 3.96 17.36 -14.89
N PRO A 52 3.68 18.66 -14.71
CA PRO A 52 4.68 19.60 -14.21
C PRO A 52 5.02 19.34 -12.73
N GLU A 53 4.12 18.67 -12.00
CA GLU A 53 4.33 18.28 -10.61
C GLU A 53 4.97 16.89 -10.53
N PRO A 54 6.01 16.70 -9.71
CA PRO A 54 6.63 15.40 -9.52
C PRO A 54 5.68 14.43 -8.82
N LEU A 55 5.85 13.15 -9.12
CA LEU A 55 5.18 12.08 -8.39
C LEU A 55 5.53 12.18 -6.89
N ASN A 56 4.52 12.33 -6.04
CA ASN A 56 4.69 12.42 -4.60
C ASN A 56 3.99 11.26 -3.87
N GLU A 57 4.22 11.21 -2.56
CA GLU A 57 3.72 10.22 -1.61
C GLU A 57 2.19 10.11 -1.61
N ARG A 58 1.50 11.23 -1.79
CA ARG A 58 0.04 11.29 -1.79
C ARG A 58 -0.52 10.60 -3.03
N HIS A 59 0.08 10.85 -4.20
CA HIS A 59 -0.33 10.21 -5.45
C HIS A 59 -0.24 8.69 -5.33
N LEU A 60 0.85 8.17 -4.73
CA LEU A 60 1.02 6.75 -4.51
C LEU A 60 -0.09 6.15 -3.63
N ILE A 61 -0.43 6.79 -2.51
CA ILE A 61 -1.49 6.31 -1.61
C ILE A 61 -2.87 6.37 -2.28
N GLU A 62 -3.16 7.47 -2.98
CA GLU A 62 -4.45 7.66 -3.64
C GLU A 62 -4.68 6.62 -4.74
N TRP A 63 -3.67 6.37 -5.59
CA TRP A 63 -3.75 5.33 -6.61
C TRP A 63 -3.80 3.93 -6.02
N ALA A 64 -2.99 3.64 -4.99
CA ALA A 64 -2.99 2.34 -4.33
C ALA A 64 -4.37 2.02 -3.71
N GLY A 65 -5.04 3.02 -3.14
CA GLY A 65 -6.40 2.87 -2.61
C GLY A 65 -7.42 2.47 -3.68
N VAL A 66 -7.33 3.04 -4.89
CA VAL A 66 -8.21 2.64 -6.00
C VAL A 66 -7.88 1.22 -6.48
N TYR A 67 -6.61 0.86 -6.61
CA TYR A 67 -6.24 -0.51 -6.98
C TYR A 67 -6.70 -1.56 -5.97
N GLN A 68 -6.65 -1.24 -4.68
CA GLN A 68 -7.18 -2.12 -3.62
C GLN A 68 -8.70 -2.24 -3.69
N ALA A 69 -9.41 -1.13 -3.87
CA ALA A 69 -10.87 -1.12 -4.03
C ALA A 69 -11.36 -2.04 -5.17
N HIS A 70 -10.57 -2.16 -6.24
CA HIS A 70 -10.89 -2.99 -7.39
C HIS A 70 -10.10 -4.31 -7.43
N GLU A 71 -9.48 -4.72 -6.30
CA GLU A 71 -8.76 -5.99 -6.17
C GLU A 71 -7.73 -6.25 -7.29
N SER A 72 -6.97 -5.21 -7.65
CA SER A 72 -6.00 -5.23 -8.75
C SER A 72 -4.57 -5.04 -8.22
N PRO A 73 -3.82 -6.13 -7.96
CA PRO A 73 -2.46 -6.03 -7.44
C PRO A 73 -1.50 -5.31 -8.40
N ARG A 74 -0.66 -4.41 -7.86
CA ARG A 74 0.30 -3.61 -8.64
C ARG A 74 1.71 -3.67 -8.05
N ALA A 75 2.49 -4.67 -8.46
CA ALA A 75 3.87 -4.89 -7.97
C ALA A 75 4.78 -3.65 -8.11
N THR A 76 4.74 -2.99 -9.28
CA THR A 76 5.56 -1.80 -9.54
C THR A 76 5.18 -0.60 -8.67
N LEU A 77 3.89 -0.49 -8.30
CA LEU A 77 3.43 0.55 -7.38
C LEU A 77 3.90 0.25 -5.96
N ILE A 78 3.75 -0.99 -5.50
CA ILE A 78 4.22 -1.40 -4.17
C ILE A 78 5.72 -1.18 -4.03
N SER A 79 6.53 -1.62 -5.00
CA SER A 79 7.98 -1.41 -4.97
C SER A 79 8.34 0.07 -4.77
N LYS A 80 7.67 0.97 -5.49
CA LYS A 80 7.84 2.43 -5.30
C LYS A 80 7.42 2.88 -3.90
N MET A 81 6.31 2.36 -3.37
CA MET A 81 5.84 2.71 -2.03
C MET A 81 6.81 2.25 -0.93
N LEU A 82 7.38 1.05 -1.04
CA LEU A 82 8.37 0.53 -0.10
C LEU A 82 9.70 1.32 -0.11
N GLY A 83 10.01 1.96 -1.25
CA GLY A 83 11.18 2.85 -1.39
C GLY A 83 10.94 4.32 -0.99
N SER A 84 9.71 4.69 -0.58
CA SER A 84 9.35 6.08 -0.28
C SER A 84 10.11 6.65 0.92
N PRO A 85 10.50 7.95 0.90
CA PRO A 85 11.08 8.59 2.08
C PRO A 85 10.07 8.74 3.23
N ASP A 86 8.77 8.88 2.94
CA ASP A 86 7.72 8.92 3.97
C ASP A 86 7.37 7.51 4.47
N ALA A 87 7.57 7.28 5.78
CA ALA A 87 7.22 6.06 6.47
C ALA A 87 5.73 5.70 6.40
N ARG A 88 4.84 6.68 6.23
CA ARG A 88 3.40 6.45 6.04
C ARG A 88 3.14 5.71 4.74
N VAL A 89 3.80 6.10 3.65
CA VAL A 89 3.70 5.41 2.36
C VAL A 89 4.30 4.02 2.44
N ARG A 90 5.49 3.87 3.05
CA ARG A 90 6.10 2.55 3.25
C ARG A 90 5.18 1.62 4.02
N SER A 91 4.62 2.08 5.14
CA SER A 91 3.69 1.30 5.96
C SER A 91 2.42 0.89 5.18
N TYR A 92 1.87 1.80 4.36
CA TYR A 92 0.75 1.47 3.48
C TYR A 92 1.15 0.44 2.41
N GLY A 93 2.34 0.59 1.82
CA GLY A 93 2.88 -0.35 0.84
C GLY A 93 3.02 -1.76 1.41
N VAL A 94 3.51 -1.90 2.64
CA VAL A 94 3.60 -3.21 3.34
C VAL A 94 2.23 -3.82 3.56
N ARG A 95 1.23 -3.02 4.00
CA ARG A 95 -0.15 -3.50 4.12
C ARG A 95 -0.75 -3.92 2.78
N ALA A 96 -0.48 -3.18 1.71
CA ALA A 96 -0.95 -3.53 0.38
C ALA A 96 -0.30 -4.81 -0.14
N LEU A 97 1.00 -4.98 0.11
CA LEU A 97 1.75 -6.18 -0.21
C LEU A 97 1.15 -7.41 0.49
N SER A 98 0.86 -7.32 1.79
CA SER A 98 0.30 -8.46 2.53
C SER A 98 -1.10 -8.85 2.08
N GLY A 99 -1.95 -7.87 1.75
CA GLY A 99 -3.30 -8.12 1.21
C GLY A 99 -3.31 -8.77 -0.17
N TRP A 100 -2.21 -8.72 -0.91
CA TRP A 100 -2.06 -9.30 -2.25
C TRP A 100 -1.00 -10.39 -2.32
N ALA A 101 -0.59 -10.94 -1.18
CA ALA A 101 0.56 -11.84 -1.12
C ALA A 101 0.34 -13.20 -1.83
N ASP A 102 -0.91 -13.56 -2.10
CA ASP A 102 -1.32 -14.72 -2.89
C ASP A 102 -1.21 -14.50 -4.40
N ARG A 103 -1.25 -13.23 -4.83
CA ARG A 103 -1.27 -12.79 -6.24
C ARG A 103 -0.02 -12.05 -6.68
N LEU A 104 0.85 -11.72 -5.74
CA LEU A 104 2.15 -11.10 -5.99
C LEU A 104 3.25 -12.02 -5.50
N GLU A 105 4.31 -12.14 -6.29
CA GLU A 105 5.56 -12.71 -5.79
C GLU A 105 6.15 -11.76 -4.75
N VAL A 106 5.83 -12.02 -3.49
CA VAL A 106 6.42 -11.33 -2.36
C VAL A 106 7.82 -11.87 -2.17
N SER A 107 8.83 -11.03 -2.44
CA SER A 107 10.19 -11.32 -2.00
C SER A 107 10.26 -11.20 -0.48
N GLU A 108 10.82 -12.23 0.17
CA GLU A 108 11.10 -12.19 1.60
C GLU A 108 12.03 -11.02 1.95
N ASP A 109 12.94 -10.66 1.05
CA ASP A 109 13.85 -9.51 1.18
C ASP A 109 13.11 -8.19 1.40
N TRP A 110 11.93 -8.02 0.77
CA TRP A 110 11.14 -6.80 0.94
C TRP A 110 10.59 -6.69 2.35
N LEU A 111 10.07 -7.79 2.91
CA LEU A 111 9.55 -7.77 4.27
C LEU A 111 10.66 -7.72 5.32
N GLU A 112 11.78 -8.39 5.07
CA GLU A 112 12.99 -8.29 5.90
C GLU A 112 13.43 -6.83 6.06
N LYS A 113 13.58 -6.12 4.94
CA LYS A 113 13.94 -4.70 4.96
C LYS A 113 12.92 -3.84 5.72
N MET A 114 11.63 -4.19 5.65
CA MET A 114 10.57 -3.44 6.33
C MET A 114 10.48 -3.77 7.82
N ALA A 115 10.86 -4.98 8.23
CA ALA A 115 11.00 -5.36 9.63
C ALA A 115 12.16 -4.63 10.31
N GLU A 116 13.18 -4.24 9.53
CA GLU A 116 14.33 -3.45 10.00
C GLU A 116 14.16 -1.93 9.82
N ASP A 117 13.00 -1.48 9.33
CA ASP A 117 12.78 -0.06 9.02
C ASP A 117 13.01 0.85 10.24
N PRO A 118 13.62 2.03 10.09
CA PRO A 118 13.84 2.94 11.22
C PRO A 118 12.55 3.38 11.91
N HIS A 119 11.43 3.44 11.17
CA HIS A 119 10.16 3.91 11.69
C HIS A 119 9.33 2.75 12.28
N PRO A 120 8.90 2.82 13.57
CA PRO A 120 8.22 1.70 14.25
C PRO A 120 6.92 1.25 13.58
N ARG A 121 6.18 2.18 12.97
CA ARG A 121 4.96 1.83 12.20
C ARG A 121 5.25 0.90 11.03
N VAL A 122 6.37 1.07 10.32
CA VAL A 122 6.69 0.21 9.18
C VAL A 122 7.05 -1.20 9.68
N ARG A 123 7.85 -1.28 10.75
CA ARG A 123 8.16 -2.55 11.43
C ARG A 123 6.89 -3.28 11.89
N LEU A 124 5.94 -2.55 12.49
CA LEU A 124 4.65 -3.10 12.90
C LEU A 124 3.89 -3.72 11.71
N GLU A 125 3.77 -3.00 10.59
CA GLU A 125 3.10 -3.55 9.40
C GLU A 125 3.86 -4.75 8.83
N ALA A 126 5.19 -4.77 8.89
CA ALA A 126 6.00 -5.90 8.42
C ALA A 126 5.75 -7.16 9.24
N VAL A 127 5.68 -7.04 10.57
CA VAL A 127 5.29 -8.14 11.46
C VAL A 127 3.89 -8.63 11.14
N VAL A 128 2.93 -7.72 11.02
CA VAL A 128 1.55 -8.09 10.65
C VAL A 128 1.52 -8.79 9.29
N ALA A 129 2.26 -8.28 8.29
CA ALA A 129 2.34 -8.87 6.95
C ALA A 129 2.87 -10.32 6.97
N CYS A 130 3.82 -10.64 7.85
CA CYS A 130 4.33 -12.00 8.01
C CYS A 130 3.22 -13.01 8.38
N SER A 131 2.20 -12.58 9.14
CA SER A 131 1.06 -13.45 9.50
C SER A 131 0.18 -13.83 8.29
N TYR A 132 0.14 -12.98 7.25
CA TYR A 132 -0.62 -13.24 6.03
C TYR A 132 0.10 -14.15 5.05
N LEU A 133 1.44 -14.14 5.05
CA LEU A 133 2.22 -15.01 4.15
C LEU A 133 2.15 -16.49 4.52
N ARG A 134 1.96 -16.81 5.81
CA ARG A 134 1.87 -18.18 6.33
C ARG A 134 3.01 -19.10 5.88
N ARG A 135 4.21 -18.56 5.71
CA ARG A 135 5.42 -19.34 5.42
C ARG A 135 6.21 -19.54 6.71
N PRO A 136 6.77 -20.74 6.97
CA PRO A 136 7.64 -20.93 8.13
C PRO A 136 8.80 -19.93 8.17
N ALA A 137 9.37 -19.56 7.03
CA ALA A 137 10.43 -18.55 6.93
C ALA A 137 10.00 -17.15 7.42
N SER A 138 8.70 -16.82 7.37
CA SER A 138 8.18 -15.51 7.79
C SER A 138 8.33 -15.25 9.29
N ILE A 139 8.51 -16.28 10.13
CA ILE A 139 8.77 -16.05 11.56
C ILE A 139 10.15 -15.42 11.78
N ALA A 140 11.16 -15.83 11.02
CA ALA A 140 12.51 -15.28 11.12
C ALA A 140 12.50 -13.79 10.76
N VAL A 141 11.77 -13.42 9.70
CA VAL A 141 11.55 -12.02 9.31
C VAL A 141 10.83 -11.24 10.41
N ALA A 142 9.75 -11.78 10.96
CA ALA A 142 9.00 -11.11 12.02
C ALA A 142 9.85 -10.87 13.28
N LEU A 143 10.78 -11.78 13.61
CA LEU A 143 11.65 -11.68 14.79
C LEU A 143 12.71 -10.58 14.67
N LYS A 144 13.04 -10.08 13.48
CA LYS A 144 14.01 -8.98 13.29
C LYS A 144 13.63 -7.70 14.02
N VAL A 145 12.33 -7.48 14.28
CA VAL A 145 11.90 -6.31 15.07
C VAL A 145 12.42 -6.32 16.51
N LEU A 146 12.91 -7.46 17.01
CA LEU A 146 13.51 -7.59 18.34
C LEU A 146 14.84 -6.82 18.46
N ASP A 147 15.53 -6.57 17.35
CA ASP A 147 16.78 -5.81 17.31
C ASP A 147 16.57 -4.28 17.36
N HIS A 148 15.30 -3.84 17.39
CA HIS A 148 14.92 -2.43 17.40
C HIS A 148 14.12 -2.06 18.65
N SER A 149 13.91 -0.74 18.86
CA SER A 149 12.96 -0.28 19.87
C SER A 149 11.55 -0.78 19.56
N ARG A 150 10.84 -1.28 20.58
CA ARG A 150 9.49 -1.84 20.43
C ARG A 150 8.51 -1.08 21.30
N ASP A 151 7.33 -0.86 20.74
CA ASP A 151 6.18 -0.39 21.49
C ASP A 151 5.22 -1.56 21.78
N ARG A 152 4.19 -1.29 22.58
CA ARG A 152 3.18 -2.30 22.93
C ARG A 152 2.45 -2.88 21.71
N PHE A 153 2.39 -2.17 20.59
CA PHE A 153 1.69 -2.61 19.39
C PHE A 153 2.56 -3.62 18.62
N ILE A 154 3.86 -3.36 18.50
CA ILE A 154 4.83 -4.32 17.92
C ILE A 154 4.85 -5.60 18.77
N ASP A 155 4.92 -5.48 20.10
CA ASP A 155 4.92 -6.64 20.99
C ASP A 155 3.62 -7.45 20.93
N TYR A 156 2.50 -6.77 20.74
CA TYR A 156 1.22 -7.45 20.52
C TYR A 156 1.19 -8.16 19.17
N ALA A 157 1.55 -7.45 18.09
CA ALA A 157 1.55 -8.00 16.74
C ALA A 157 2.50 -9.19 16.59
N LEU A 158 3.70 -9.13 17.20
CA LEU A 158 4.67 -10.23 17.16
C LEU A 158 4.12 -11.48 17.84
N ARG A 159 3.47 -11.35 19.00
CA ARG A 159 2.82 -12.47 19.69
C ARG A 159 1.68 -13.07 18.87
N GLN A 160 0.84 -12.26 18.22
CA GLN A 160 -0.22 -12.77 17.36
C GLN A 160 0.33 -13.46 16.11
N THR A 161 1.35 -12.88 15.49
CA THR A 161 2.01 -13.42 14.30
C THR A 161 2.70 -14.75 14.60
N ALA A 162 3.40 -14.86 15.73
CA ALA A 162 4.03 -16.11 16.14
C ALA A 162 3.00 -17.23 16.34
N ARG A 163 1.84 -16.91 16.93
CA ARG A 163 0.73 -17.89 17.10
C ARG A 163 0.08 -18.29 15.79
N SER A 164 -0.01 -17.39 14.80
CA SER A 164 -0.64 -17.70 13.51
C SER A 164 0.25 -18.52 12.58
N LEU A 165 1.56 -18.59 12.87
CA LEU A 165 2.56 -19.35 12.10
C LEU A 165 2.92 -20.71 12.73
N GLN A 166 2.31 -21.05 13.87
CA GLN A 166 2.35 -22.38 14.49
C GLN A 166 1.32 -23.30 13.85
#